data_AF-A0AA39CN43-F1
#
_entry.id   AF-A0AA39CN43-F1
#
_cell.length_a   1.000
_cell.length_b   1.000
_cell.length_c   1.000
_cell.angle_alpha   90.00
_cell.angle_beta   90.00
_cell.angle_gamma   90.00
#
_symmetry.space_group_name_H-M   'P 1'
#
loop_
_entity.id
_entity.type
_entity.pdbx_description
1 polymer ?
#
loop_
_entity_poly.entity_id
_entity_poly.type
_entity_poly.pdbx_seq_one_letter_code
_entity_poly.pdbx_strand_id
1 'polypeptide(L)'
;MALRSPLPRSWSSTSTKPTRDKPRLYIVLYPRGGSSTASSFRNVSSCDSYHWALVVGPQTALRADVGTRYHVAHLDEGNKYIYEEQDIPLNIAAQKGLVRIALCKVTNEQRLQSILRSLPPRENDSAFNCLTWVREAFTKLHEDGKVAKTYLKASDWEHVEACTRKYCKRKRDAGRFQESNDMADNNGAVPAWDVKKISTFNFWENRETTF
;
A
#
# COMPACT_ATOMS: atom_id res chain seq x y z
N MET A 1 -8.74 40.40 26.19
CA MET A 1 -9.56 39.20 25.95
C MET A 1 -8.89 38.44 24.81
N ALA A 2 -8.08 37.41 25.11
CA ALA A 2 -7.27 36.69 24.13
C ALA A 2 -7.65 35.20 24.14
N LEU A 3 -8.11 34.70 23.00
CA LEU A 3 -8.50 33.31 22.79
C LEU A 3 -7.25 32.44 22.66
N ARG A 4 -7.09 31.48 23.57
CA ARG A 4 -6.04 30.45 23.54
C ARG A 4 -6.37 29.38 22.49
N SER A 5 -5.48 29.19 21.53
CA SER A 5 -5.49 28.06 20.60
C SER A 5 -5.21 26.74 21.34
N PRO A 6 -5.87 25.61 20.98
CA PRO A 6 -5.56 24.32 21.58
C PRO A 6 -4.34 23.70 20.90
N LEU A 7 -3.35 23.29 21.70
CA LEU A 7 -2.19 22.50 21.28
C LEU A 7 -2.64 21.10 20.79
N PRO A 8 -2.00 20.53 19.75
CA PRO A 8 -2.29 19.16 19.34
C PRO A 8 -1.78 18.17 20.40
N ARG A 9 -2.67 17.26 20.82
CA ARG A 9 -2.35 16.16 21.75
C ARG A 9 -1.27 15.28 21.14
N SER A 10 -0.13 15.16 21.82
CA SER A 10 0.87 14.15 21.49
C SER A 10 0.31 12.77 21.84
N TRP A 11 0.34 11.86 20.87
CA TRP A 11 0.07 10.46 21.14
C TRP A 11 1.33 9.82 21.69
N SER A 12 1.30 9.53 22.98
CA SER A 12 2.25 8.63 23.61
C SER A 12 1.96 7.22 23.12
N SER A 13 2.89 6.67 22.33
CA SER A 13 2.91 5.27 21.94
C SER A 13 3.00 4.41 23.20
N THR A 14 1.92 3.68 23.51
CA THR A 14 1.96 2.62 24.50
C THR A 14 2.88 1.52 23.98
N SER A 15 4.06 1.45 24.59
CA SER A 15 5.03 0.38 24.39
C SER A 15 4.37 -0.97 24.66
N THR A 16 3.99 -1.66 23.58
CA THR A 16 3.75 -3.08 23.59
C THR A 16 5.10 -3.80 23.52
N LYS A 17 5.22 -4.90 24.27
CA LYS A 17 6.39 -5.79 24.34
C LYS A 17 7.08 -5.93 22.98
N PRO A 18 8.43 -5.98 22.89
CA PRO A 18 9.13 -6.13 21.63
C PRO A 18 8.65 -7.41 20.95
N THR A 19 7.81 -7.27 19.92
CA THR A 19 7.38 -8.39 19.11
C THR A 19 8.62 -8.86 18.35
N ARG A 20 8.80 -10.18 18.30
CA ARG A 20 9.91 -10.81 17.58
C ARG A 20 9.89 -10.50 16.07
N ASP A 21 8.76 -10.00 15.57
CA ASP A 21 8.54 -9.60 14.18
C ASP A 21 8.52 -8.08 14.03
N LYS A 22 9.63 -7.56 13.47
CA LYS A 22 9.73 -6.17 13.02
C LYS A 22 8.72 -5.89 11.92
N PRO A 23 8.13 -4.68 11.88
CA PRO A 23 7.23 -4.30 10.81
C PRO A 23 7.95 -4.29 9.47
N ARG A 24 7.17 -4.40 8.41
CA ARG A 24 7.64 -4.49 7.04
C ARG A 24 7.06 -3.36 6.22
N LEU A 25 7.86 -2.90 5.27
CA LEU A 25 7.40 -1.98 4.24
C LEU A 25 6.80 -2.79 3.09
N TYR A 26 5.61 -2.39 2.68
CA TYR A 26 4.88 -2.97 1.58
C TYR A 26 4.53 -1.92 0.54
N ILE A 27 4.53 -2.32 -0.73
CA ILE A 27 3.71 -1.67 -1.75
C ILE A 27 2.37 -2.40 -1.78
N VAL A 28 1.26 -1.65 -1.81
CA VAL A 28 -0.09 -2.19 -1.83
C VAL A 28 -0.87 -1.58 -2.99
N LEU A 29 -1.56 -2.42 -3.76
CA LEU A 29 -2.47 -1.98 -4.81
C LEU A 29 -3.91 -1.97 -4.30
N TYR A 30 -4.68 -0.95 -4.66
CA TYR A 30 -6.10 -0.82 -4.31
C TYR A 30 -6.95 -0.68 -5.58
N PRO A 31 -8.25 -1.03 -5.51
CA PRO A 31 -9.19 -0.78 -6.60
C PRO A 31 -9.30 0.72 -6.89
N ARG A 32 -9.46 1.11 -8.16
CA ARG A 32 -9.82 2.48 -8.58
C ARG A 32 -11.32 2.52 -8.88
N GLY A 33 -12.04 3.49 -8.30
CA GLY A 33 -13.51 3.60 -8.45
C GLY A 33 -13.93 3.71 -9.92
N GLY A 34 -15.01 3.03 -10.32
CA GLY A 34 -15.52 3.00 -11.70
C GLY A 34 -14.87 1.96 -12.62
N SER A 35 -13.75 1.35 -12.21
CA SER A 35 -13.17 0.20 -12.90
C SER A 35 -13.72 -1.07 -12.25
N SER A 36 -14.69 -1.72 -12.90
CA SER A 36 -14.93 -3.14 -12.64
C SER A 36 -13.61 -3.89 -12.80
N THR A 37 -13.43 -5.03 -12.16
CA THR A 37 -12.24 -5.88 -12.38
C THR A 37 -12.10 -6.36 -13.84
N ALA A 38 -13.06 -6.02 -14.70
CA ALA A 38 -13.14 -6.22 -16.14
C ALA A 38 -12.87 -4.95 -16.99
N SER A 39 -12.64 -3.77 -16.41
CA SER A 39 -12.40 -2.53 -17.17
C SER A 39 -10.99 -2.53 -17.79
N SER A 40 -10.97 -2.29 -19.09
CA SER A 40 -9.84 -2.49 -20.00
C SER A 40 -8.69 -1.51 -19.73
N PHE A 41 -7.47 -2.07 -19.70
CA PHE A 41 -6.21 -1.33 -19.70
C PHE A 41 -6.14 -0.44 -20.93
N ARG A 42 -6.34 0.87 -20.78
CA ARG A 42 -5.95 1.84 -21.79
C ARG A 42 -4.85 2.71 -21.21
N ASN A 43 -3.73 2.73 -21.92
CA ASN A 43 -2.50 3.49 -21.73
C ASN A 43 -1.42 3.01 -20.75
N VAL A 44 -0.20 2.97 -21.29
CA VAL A 44 1.08 2.59 -20.64
C VAL A 44 1.70 3.76 -19.88
N SER A 45 1.12 4.96 -19.99
CA SER A 45 1.56 6.20 -19.34
C SER A 45 0.72 6.60 -18.12
N SER A 46 -0.28 5.81 -17.75
CA SER A 46 -1.22 6.14 -16.67
C SER A 46 -1.28 5.05 -15.59
N CYS A 47 -1.46 5.48 -14.36
CA CYS A 47 -1.73 4.64 -13.19
C CYS A 47 -3.16 4.03 -13.24
N ASP A 48 -3.67 3.66 -14.41
CA ASP A 48 -5.13 3.68 -14.64
C ASP A 48 -5.90 2.53 -13.99
N SER A 49 -5.28 1.39 -13.72
CA SER A 49 -6.02 0.23 -13.20
C SER A 49 -6.07 0.13 -11.67
N TYR A 50 -5.13 0.75 -10.94
CA TYR A 50 -5.00 0.58 -9.50
C TYR A 50 -4.47 1.85 -8.82
N HIS A 51 -4.92 2.11 -7.59
CA HIS A 51 -4.23 3.05 -6.70
C HIS A 51 -3.02 2.37 -6.05
N TRP A 52 -1.91 3.09 -5.96
CA TRP A 52 -0.66 2.62 -5.35
C TRP A 52 -0.44 3.33 -4.02
N ALA A 53 -0.11 2.57 -2.98
CA ALA A 53 0.22 3.11 -1.68
C ALA A 53 1.38 2.35 -1.04
N LEU A 54 2.00 2.96 -0.04
CA LEU A 54 2.91 2.29 0.87
C LEU A 54 2.15 1.87 2.13
N VAL A 55 2.47 0.71 2.68
CA VAL A 55 1.96 0.26 3.98
C VAL A 55 3.12 -0.17 4.87
N VAL A 56 3.09 0.28 6.12
CA VAL A 56 3.94 -0.26 7.19
C VAL A 56 3.05 -1.05 8.14
N GLY A 57 3.37 -2.33 8.34
CA GLY A 57 2.57 -3.22 9.17
C GLY A 57 3.28 -4.54 9.46
N PRO A 58 2.63 -5.47 10.20
CA PRO A 58 3.21 -6.75 10.55
C PRO A 58 3.32 -7.69 9.34
N GLN A 59 4.09 -8.77 9.53
CA GLN A 59 4.24 -9.82 8.52
C GLN A 59 2.94 -10.60 8.24
N THR A 60 2.04 -10.66 9.23
CA THR A 60 0.72 -11.27 9.11
C THR A 60 -0.07 -10.63 7.99
N ALA A 61 -1.03 -11.37 7.43
CA ALA A 61 -1.72 -11.02 6.20
C ALA A 61 -3.17 -10.62 6.41
N LEU A 62 -3.57 -10.25 7.63
CA LEU A 62 -4.94 -9.78 7.85
C LEU A 62 -5.07 -8.37 7.30
N ARG A 63 -6.19 -8.11 6.63
CA ARG A 63 -6.50 -6.79 6.08
C ARG A 63 -6.63 -5.70 7.14
N ALA A 64 -7.01 -6.09 8.35
CA ALA A 64 -7.19 -5.22 9.51
C ALA A 64 -6.01 -5.28 10.49
N ASP A 65 -4.86 -5.83 10.07
CA ASP A 65 -3.64 -5.79 10.87
C ASP A 65 -3.28 -4.33 11.22
N VAL A 66 -2.77 -4.12 12.43
CA VAL A 66 -2.32 -2.80 12.89
C VAL A 66 -1.21 -2.31 11.97
N GLY A 67 -1.38 -1.12 11.40
CA GLY A 67 -0.42 -0.55 10.47
C GLY A 67 -0.90 0.77 9.91
N THR A 68 -0.03 1.43 9.15
CA THR A 68 -0.29 2.73 8.54
C THR A 68 -0.22 2.62 7.03
N ARG A 69 -1.25 3.12 6.35
CA ARG A 69 -1.25 3.35 4.90
C ARG A 69 -0.81 4.79 4.64
N TYR A 70 0.16 4.92 3.75
CA TYR A 70 0.64 6.19 3.21
C TYR A 70 0.28 6.28 1.74
N HIS A 71 -0.49 7.29 1.37
CA HIS A 71 -1.08 7.41 0.04
C HIS A 71 -1.12 8.87 -0.39
N VAL A 72 -1.06 9.10 -1.69
CA VAL A 72 -1.42 10.38 -2.28
C VAL A 72 -2.71 10.21 -3.09
N ALA A 73 -3.79 10.79 -2.58
CA ALA A 73 -5.11 10.73 -3.18
C ALA A 73 -5.36 11.90 -4.13
N HIS A 74 -6.02 11.63 -5.25
CA HIS A 74 -6.54 12.66 -6.14
C HIS A 74 -7.88 13.16 -5.59
N LEU A 75 -8.03 14.48 -5.49
CA LEU A 75 -9.30 15.13 -5.23
C LEU A 75 -9.88 15.56 -6.57
N ASP A 76 -11.05 15.00 -6.91
CA ASP A 76 -11.76 15.34 -8.15
C ASP A 76 -12.14 16.83 -8.19
N GLU A 77 -12.32 17.45 -7.02
CA GLU A 77 -12.49 18.89 -6.87
C GLU A 77 -11.14 19.62 -6.90
N GLY A 78 -10.74 20.08 -8.10
CA GLY A 78 -9.69 21.07 -8.28
C GLY A 78 -8.33 20.56 -8.77
N ASN A 79 -8.23 19.34 -9.30
CA ASN A 79 -6.97 18.72 -9.76
C ASN A 79 -5.89 18.75 -8.67
N LYS A 80 -6.29 18.54 -7.41
CA LYS A 80 -5.40 18.59 -6.26
C LYS A 80 -5.08 17.19 -5.77
N TYR A 81 -3.88 17.06 -5.24
CA TYR A 81 -3.44 15.84 -4.58
C TYR A 81 -3.29 16.10 -3.09
N ILE A 82 -3.75 15.16 -2.27
CA ILE A 82 -3.58 15.19 -0.82
C ILE A 82 -2.74 14.01 -0.35
N TYR A 83 -1.87 14.27 0.62
CA TYR A 83 -1.14 13.23 1.33
C TYR A 83 -1.99 12.71 2.48
N GLU A 84 -2.12 11.39 2.57
CA GLU A 84 -2.91 10.70 3.58
C GLU A 84 -2.03 9.74 4.39
N GLU A 85 -2.15 9.83 5.72
CA GLU A 85 -1.68 8.81 6.66
C GLU A 85 -2.89 8.23 7.36
N GLN A 86 -3.18 6.95 7.11
CA GLN A 86 -4.39 6.31 7.61
C GLN A 86 -4.03 5.09 8.45
N ASP A 87 -4.58 5.05 9.66
CA ASP A 87 -4.59 3.85 10.50
C ASP A 87 -5.46 2.78 9.84
N ILE A 88 -4.88 1.61 9.55
CA ILE A 88 -5.55 0.53 8.81
C ILE A 88 -6.75 -0.03 9.60
N PRO A 89 -6.63 -0.40 10.89
CA PRO A 89 -7.78 -0.84 11.69
C PRO A 89 -8.96 0.14 11.69
N LEU A 90 -8.70 1.45 11.68
CA LEU A 90 -9.73 2.49 11.74
C LEU A 90 -10.24 2.96 10.37
N ASN A 91 -9.66 2.50 9.26
CA ASN A 91 -10.02 2.97 7.92
C ASN A 91 -10.39 1.80 6.98
N ILE A 92 -11.68 1.65 6.69
CA ILE A 92 -12.20 0.59 5.82
C ILE A 92 -11.61 0.64 4.41
N ALA A 93 -11.34 1.84 3.86
CA ALA A 93 -10.72 1.97 2.53
C ALA A 93 -9.26 1.46 2.54
N ALA A 94 -8.53 1.65 3.64
CA ALA A 94 -7.18 1.12 3.82
C ALA A 94 -7.14 -0.41 3.94
N GLN A 95 -8.25 -1.06 4.31
CA GLN A 95 -8.37 -2.52 4.38
C GLN A 95 -8.68 -3.19 3.02
N LYS A 96 -9.03 -2.40 1.99
CA LYS A 96 -9.44 -2.89 0.65
C LYS A 96 -8.28 -3.21 -0.31
N GLY A 97 -7.05 -3.36 0.17
CA GLY A 97 -5.89 -3.66 -0.69
C GLY A 97 -6.05 -4.99 -1.47
N LEU A 98 -5.84 -4.99 -2.78
CA LEU A 98 -5.96 -6.17 -3.64
C LEU A 98 -4.81 -7.15 -3.40
N VAL A 99 -3.58 -6.65 -3.48
CA VAL A 99 -2.33 -7.38 -3.22
C VAL A 99 -1.36 -6.49 -2.47
N ARG A 100 -0.42 -7.10 -1.78
CA ARG A 100 0.76 -6.38 -1.26
C ARG A 100 2.06 -7.11 -1.57
N ILE A 101 3.11 -6.32 -1.80
CA ILE A 101 4.47 -6.78 -2.07
C ILE A 101 5.34 -6.38 -0.90
N ALA A 102 5.87 -7.35 -0.17
CA ALA A 102 6.81 -7.10 0.92
C ALA A 102 8.18 -6.72 0.33
N LEU A 103 8.71 -5.58 0.74
CA LEU A 103 9.99 -5.06 0.25
C LEU A 103 11.14 -5.29 1.23
N CYS A 104 10.93 -4.94 2.51
CA CYS A 104 12.00 -4.99 3.50
C CYS A 104 11.46 -4.99 4.94
N LYS A 105 12.38 -5.15 5.91
CA LYS A 105 12.07 -5.02 7.35
C LYS A 105 12.41 -3.60 7.80
N VAL A 106 11.42 -2.88 8.32
CA VAL A 106 11.61 -1.53 8.86
C VAL A 106 12.34 -1.63 10.20
N THR A 107 13.38 -0.83 10.36
CA THR A 107 14.18 -0.73 11.59
C THR A 107 14.04 0.61 12.29
N ASN A 108 13.58 1.64 11.57
CA ASN A 108 13.32 2.97 12.11
C ASN A 108 12.06 3.57 11.48
N GLU A 109 10.91 3.35 12.11
CA GLU A 109 9.61 3.84 11.63
C GLU A 109 9.47 5.36 11.73
N GLN A 110 10.04 5.99 12.76
CA GLN A 110 9.99 7.45 12.91
C GLN A 110 10.71 8.15 11.75
N ARG A 111 11.88 7.63 11.35
CA ARG A 111 12.63 8.14 10.20
C ARG A 111 11.89 7.89 8.89
N LEU A 112 11.28 6.72 8.72
CA LEU A 112 10.41 6.41 7.57
C LEU A 112 9.29 7.45 7.47
N GLN A 113 8.55 7.67 8.55
CA GLN A 113 7.46 8.66 8.61
C GLN A 113 7.96 10.07 8.29
N SER A 114 9.09 10.48 8.86
CA SER A 114 9.69 11.78 8.58
C SER A 114 10.00 11.97 7.09
N ILE A 115 10.53 10.93 6.43
CA ILE A 115 10.83 10.98 5.00
C ILE A 115 9.53 11.08 4.20
N LEU A 116 8.53 10.23 4.49
CA LEU A 116 7.26 10.25 3.75
C LEU A 116 6.52 11.58 3.89
N ARG A 117 6.49 12.17 5.10
CA ARG A 117 5.89 13.49 5.35
C ARG A 117 6.61 14.64 4.65
N SER A 118 7.89 14.46 4.30
CA SER A 118 8.67 15.46 3.58
C SER A 118 8.47 15.43 2.06
N LEU A 119 7.62 14.53 1.55
CA LEU A 119 7.29 14.42 0.13
C LEU A 119 5.94 15.09 -0.16
N PRO A 120 5.91 16.41 -0.43
CA PRO A 120 4.67 17.12 -0.65
C PRO A 120 3.99 16.64 -1.93
N PRO A 121 2.65 16.60 -1.97
CA PRO A 121 1.92 16.54 -3.22
C PRO A 121 2.30 17.71 -4.13
N ARG A 122 2.48 17.44 -5.42
CA ARG A 122 2.83 18.49 -6.40
C ARG A 122 1.56 19.06 -7.00
N GLU A 123 1.48 20.39 -7.04
CA GLU A 123 0.46 21.10 -7.79
C GLU A 123 0.90 21.28 -9.25
N ASN A 124 -0.05 21.24 -10.19
CA ASN A 124 0.17 21.53 -11.61
C ASN A 124 1.19 20.63 -12.34
N ASP A 125 1.50 19.46 -11.78
CA ASP A 125 2.32 18.43 -12.45
C ASP A 125 1.41 17.32 -12.99
N SER A 126 1.20 17.29 -14.31
CA SER A 126 0.34 16.31 -14.97
C SER A 126 0.91 14.89 -14.95
N ALA A 127 2.21 14.73 -14.71
CA ALA A 127 2.84 13.43 -14.54
C ALA A 127 2.69 12.92 -13.10
N PHE A 128 2.41 13.81 -12.13
CA PHE A 128 2.27 13.44 -10.73
C PHE A 128 0.99 12.65 -10.47
N ASN A 129 1.12 11.51 -9.80
CA ASN A 129 0.03 10.66 -9.34
C ASN A 129 0.53 9.74 -8.21
N CYS A 130 -0.35 8.88 -7.68
CA CYS A 130 0.01 7.96 -6.60
C CYS A 130 1.18 7.00 -6.93
N LEU A 131 1.33 6.55 -8.18
CA LEU A 131 2.45 5.69 -8.59
C LEU A 131 3.77 6.46 -8.60
N THR A 132 3.79 7.67 -9.18
CA THR A 132 5.02 8.48 -9.20
C THR A 132 5.43 8.92 -7.81
N TRP A 133 4.47 9.18 -6.92
CA TRP A 133 4.75 9.43 -5.51
C TRP A 133 5.33 8.19 -4.81
N VAL A 134 4.76 6.99 -5.02
CA VAL A 134 5.32 5.74 -4.46
C VAL A 134 6.74 5.49 -4.99
N ARG A 135 7.03 5.78 -6.27
CA ARG A 135 8.38 5.71 -6.84
C ARG A 135 9.35 6.64 -6.11
N GLU A 136 8.98 7.90 -5.95
CA GLU A 136 9.81 8.90 -5.25
C GLU A 136 10.06 8.49 -3.79
N ALA A 137 9.01 8.06 -3.09
CA ALA A 137 9.10 7.54 -1.74
C ALA A 137 10.00 6.32 -1.63
N PHE A 138 9.85 5.34 -2.54
CA PHE A 138 10.72 4.18 -2.61
C PHE A 138 12.19 4.59 -2.74
N THR A 139 12.50 5.47 -3.69
CA THR A 139 13.86 5.96 -3.93
C THR A 139 14.43 6.62 -2.68
N LYS A 140 13.71 7.57 -2.07
CA LYS A 140 14.19 8.28 -0.87
C LYS A 140 14.40 7.37 0.33
N LEU A 141 13.51 6.42 0.56
CA LEU A 141 13.65 5.47 1.67
C LEU A 141 14.86 4.53 1.49
N HIS A 142 15.20 4.17 0.25
CA HIS A 142 16.33 3.28 -0.05
C HIS A 142 17.66 4.04 -0.14
N GLU A 143 17.66 5.31 -0.57
CA GLU A 143 18.83 6.20 -0.51
C GLU A 143 19.23 6.55 0.92
N ASP A 144 18.26 6.66 1.83
CA ASP A 144 18.50 6.98 3.23
C ASP A 144 19.38 5.94 3.95
N GLY A 145 19.21 4.65 3.61
CA GLY A 145 19.98 3.54 4.15
C GLY A 145 19.82 3.26 5.65
N LYS A 146 19.01 4.04 6.39
CA LYS A 146 18.84 3.93 7.85
C LYS A 146 17.41 3.58 8.26
N VAL A 147 16.46 3.61 7.32
CA VAL A 147 15.05 3.25 7.55
C VAL A 147 14.85 1.76 7.76
N ALA A 148 15.54 0.92 6.99
CA ALA A 148 15.22 -0.51 6.89
C ALA A 148 16.46 -1.38 6.65
N LYS A 149 16.35 -2.65 7.05
CA LYS A 149 17.25 -3.70 6.59
C LYS A 149 16.71 -4.24 5.27
N THR A 150 17.41 -3.92 4.18
CA THR A 150 16.99 -4.24 2.81
C THR A 150 18.19 -4.62 1.94
N TYR A 151 17.95 -5.47 0.95
CA TYR A 151 18.89 -5.72 -0.15
C TYR A 151 18.60 -4.85 -1.38
N LEU A 152 17.47 -4.15 -1.37
CA LEU A 152 17.02 -3.30 -2.46
C LEU A 152 17.79 -1.98 -2.46
N LYS A 153 18.07 -1.49 -3.66
CA LYS A 153 18.60 -0.17 -3.96
C LYS A 153 17.52 0.68 -4.61
N ALA A 154 17.71 2.00 -4.62
CA ALA A 154 16.83 2.92 -5.33
C ALA A 154 16.66 2.55 -6.82
N SER A 155 17.72 2.02 -7.44
CA SER A 155 17.71 1.55 -8.84
C SER A 155 16.81 0.33 -9.10
N ASP A 156 16.35 -0.36 -8.06
CA ASP A 156 15.53 -1.58 -8.22
C ASP A 156 14.04 -1.29 -8.44
N TRP A 157 13.66 0.00 -8.48
CA TRP A 157 12.27 0.42 -8.62
C TRP A 157 11.55 -0.27 -9.79
N GLU A 158 12.16 -0.30 -10.98
CA GLU A 158 11.52 -0.86 -12.19
C GLU A 158 11.18 -2.34 -12.02
N HIS A 159 12.06 -3.11 -11.38
CA HIS A 159 11.84 -4.52 -11.07
C HIS A 159 10.72 -4.71 -10.05
N VAL A 160 10.69 -3.86 -9.01
CA VAL A 160 9.64 -3.87 -7.98
C VAL A 160 8.27 -3.52 -8.58
N GLU A 161 8.21 -2.48 -9.41
CA GLU A 161 6.99 -2.07 -10.10
C GLU A 161 6.47 -3.21 -11.02
N ALA A 162 7.35 -3.78 -11.84
CA ALA A 162 7.01 -4.88 -12.73
C ALA A 162 6.51 -6.13 -11.97
N CYS A 163 7.18 -6.49 -10.87
CA CYS A 163 6.74 -7.59 -10.00
C CYS A 163 5.36 -7.33 -9.41
N THR A 164 5.12 -6.12 -8.92
CA THR A 164 3.83 -5.71 -8.33
C THR A 164 2.69 -5.86 -9.33
N ARG A 165 2.87 -5.35 -10.55
CA ARG A 165 1.89 -5.46 -11.64
C ARG A 165 1.66 -6.91 -12.04
N LYS A 166 2.73 -7.68 -12.24
CA LYS A 166 2.67 -9.10 -12.62
C LYS A 166 1.93 -9.94 -11.58
N TYR A 167 2.20 -9.70 -10.29
CA TYR A 167 1.55 -10.43 -9.21
C TYR A 167 0.05 -10.11 -9.13
N CYS A 168 -0.32 -8.83 -9.20
CA CYS A 168 -1.72 -8.43 -9.20
C CYS A 168 -2.48 -9.03 -10.40
N LYS A 169 -1.89 -8.97 -11.60
CA LYS A 169 -2.42 -9.61 -12.80
C LYS A 169 -2.65 -11.11 -12.58
N ARG A 170 -1.66 -11.83 -12.06
CA ARG A 170 -1.76 -13.26 -11.75
C ARG A 170 -2.94 -13.57 -10.81
N LYS A 171 -3.15 -12.74 -9.78
CA LYS A 171 -4.26 -12.91 -8.83
C LYS A 171 -5.62 -12.61 -9.45
N ARG A 172 -5.72 -11.56 -10.26
CA ARG A 172 -6.93 -11.25 -11.02
C ARG A 172 -7.30 -12.38 -11.97
N ASP A 173 -6.34 -12.86 -12.76
CA ASP A 173 -6.58 -13.92 -13.75
C ASP A 173 -6.98 -15.25 -13.08
N ALA A 174 -6.62 -15.44 -11.80
CA ALA A 174 -7.07 -16.55 -10.96
C ALA A 174 -8.43 -16.31 -10.27
N GLY A 175 -9.16 -15.25 -10.64
CA GLY A 175 -10.49 -14.95 -10.12
C GLY A 175 -10.53 -14.33 -8.71
N ARG A 176 -9.38 -13.94 -8.12
CA ARG A 176 -9.30 -13.49 -6.72
C ARG A 176 -10.21 -12.31 -6.36
N PHE A 177 -10.47 -11.44 -7.34
CA PHE A 177 -11.14 -10.15 -7.14
C PHE A 177 -12.56 -10.10 -7.71
N GLN A 178 -13.15 -11.24 -8.08
CA GLN A 178 -14.52 -11.27 -8.55
C GLN A 178 -15.47 -10.94 -7.39
N GLU A 179 -16.43 -10.04 -7.65
CA GLU A 179 -17.51 -9.78 -6.71
C GLU A 179 -18.37 -11.04 -6.66
N SER A 180 -18.42 -11.68 -5.49
CA SER A 180 -19.23 -12.87 -5.28
C SER A 180 -20.70 -12.48 -5.31
N ASN A 181 -21.34 -12.57 -6.49
CA ASN A 181 -22.80 -12.57 -6.57
C ASN A 181 -23.41 -13.84 -7.18
N ASP A 182 -22.61 -14.81 -7.64
CA ASP A 182 -23.12 -16.11 -8.15
C ASP A 182 -22.33 -17.31 -7.60
N MET A 183 -22.07 -17.35 -6.28
CA MET A 183 -21.50 -18.54 -5.62
C MET A 183 -22.60 -19.55 -5.20
N ALA A 184 -23.64 -19.70 -6.01
CA ALA A 184 -24.68 -20.72 -5.81
C ALA A 184 -24.42 -22.03 -6.57
N ASP A 185 -23.40 -22.12 -7.45
CA ASP A 185 -23.28 -23.28 -8.36
C ASP A 185 -21.92 -24.01 -8.35
N ASN A 186 -21.06 -23.74 -7.35
CA ASN A 186 -19.81 -24.49 -7.22
C ASN A 186 -20.02 -25.76 -6.39
N ASN A 187 -20.47 -26.79 -7.09
CA ASN A 187 -20.54 -28.21 -6.80
C ASN A 187 -19.40 -28.77 -5.87
N GLY A 188 -19.39 -28.39 -4.59
CA GLY A 188 -18.47 -28.91 -3.57
C GLY A 188 -17.01 -28.42 -3.61
N ALA A 189 -16.65 -27.41 -4.40
CA ALA A 189 -15.27 -26.91 -4.46
C ALA A 189 -14.99 -25.86 -3.36
N VAL A 190 -14.05 -26.22 -2.46
CA VAL A 190 -13.36 -25.46 -1.39
C VAL A 190 -13.45 -23.92 -1.51
N PRO A 191 -13.65 -23.16 -0.41
CA PRO A 191 -13.81 -21.70 -0.47
C PRO A 191 -12.50 -21.08 -0.98
N ALA A 192 -12.48 -20.61 -2.23
CA ALA A 192 -11.21 -20.46 -2.95
C ALA A 192 -10.22 -19.45 -2.32
N TRP A 193 -10.70 -18.50 -1.51
CA TRP A 193 -9.86 -17.46 -0.90
C TRP A 193 -10.41 -16.91 0.42
N ASP A 194 -9.55 -16.66 1.40
CA ASP A 194 -9.93 -15.97 2.65
C ASP A 194 -10.08 -14.45 2.41
N VAL A 195 -11.31 -13.94 2.47
CA VAL A 195 -11.61 -12.51 2.24
C VAL A 195 -10.95 -11.59 3.28
N LYS A 196 -10.65 -12.09 4.48
CA LYS A 196 -9.98 -11.31 5.54
C LYS A 196 -8.48 -11.20 5.30
N LYS A 197 -7.92 -12.00 4.39
CA LYS A 197 -6.50 -11.99 4.07
C LYS A 197 -6.19 -11.27 2.77
N ILE A 198 -5.08 -10.55 2.77
CA ILE A 198 -4.52 -9.93 1.57
C ILE A 198 -3.45 -10.85 0.98
N SER A 199 -3.57 -11.13 -0.33
CA SER A 199 -2.58 -11.93 -1.03
C SER A 199 -1.22 -11.20 -1.01
N THR A 200 -0.18 -11.89 -0.53
CA THR A 200 1.11 -11.27 -0.23
C THR A 200 2.23 -11.94 -1.01
N PHE A 201 2.99 -11.16 -1.77
CA PHE A 201 4.22 -11.62 -2.40
C PHE A 201 5.41 -11.04 -1.67
N ASN A 202 6.42 -11.86 -1.42
CA ASN A 202 7.67 -11.44 -0.82
C ASN A 202 8.70 -11.26 -1.94
N PHE A 203 9.13 -10.02 -2.14
CA PHE A 203 10.00 -9.67 -3.26
C PHE A 203 11.39 -10.32 -3.14
N TRP A 204 12.00 -10.32 -1.95
CA TRP A 204 13.37 -10.84 -1.76
C TRP A 204 13.42 -12.37 -1.72
N GLU A 205 12.38 -13.04 -1.23
CA GLU A 205 12.28 -14.51 -1.27
C GLU A 205 11.70 -15.02 -2.60
N ASN A 206 11.30 -14.11 -3.50
CA ASN A 206 10.67 -14.43 -4.78
C ASN A 206 9.53 -15.47 -4.64
N ARG A 207 8.71 -15.32 -3.61
CA ARG A 207 7.63 -16.29 -3.32
C ARG A 207 6.41 -15.62 -2.75
N GLU A 208 5.29 -16.30 -2.92
CA GLU A 208 4.06 -15.96 -2.25
C GLU A 208 4.09 -16.42 -0.79
N THR A 209 3.64 -15.57 0.13
CA THR A 209 3.60 -15.88 1.57
C THR A 209 2.19 -16.00 2.12
N THR A 210 1.18 -15.56 1.37
CA THR A 210 -0.23 -15.76 1.71
C THR A 210 -1.07 -15.79 0.44
N PHE A 211 -1.93 -16.82 0.36
CA PHE A 211 -2.83 -17.10 -0.76
C PHE A 211 -4.06 -16.19 -0.68
#